data_AF-A0A225V7X6-F1
#
_entry.id   AF-A0A225V7X6-F1
#
_cell.length_a   1.000
_cell.length_b   1.000
_cell.length_c   1.000
_cell.angle_alpha   90.00
_cell.angle_beta   90.00
_cell.angle_gamma   90.00
#
_symmetry.space_group_name_H-M   'P 1'
#
loop_
_entity.id
_entity.type
_entity.pdbx_description
1 polymer ?
#
loop_
_entity_poly.entity_id
_entity_poly.type
_entity_poly.pdbx_seq_one_letter_code
_entity_poly.pdbx_strand_id
1 'polypeptide(L)' 'MRAGRKTRYGRILREFLVHWPWYEDPTWIDEAHLNCGAIFHKFLRDRANQNRFGVMQYHEDA' A
#
# COMPACT_ATOMS: atom_id res chain seq x y z
N MET A 1 -5.85 5.34 15.72
CA MET A 1 -6.35 4.82 14.43
C MET A 1 -6.55 5.99 13.48
N ARG A 2 -5.83 6.06 12.35
CA ARG A 2 -6.17 7.04 11.30
C ARG A 2 -7.47 6.58 10.64
N ALA A 3 -8.43 7.49 10.52
CA ALA A 3 -9.62 7.26 9.72
C ALA A 3 -9.20 7.30 8.26
N GLY A 4 -9.09 6.14 7.61
CA GLY A 4 -8.76 6.06 6.19
C GLY A 4 -9.65 6.99 5.39
N ARG A 5 -9.05 7.82 4.54
CA ARG A 5 -9.80 8.80 3.76
C ARG A 5 -10.73 8.06 2.80
N LYS A 6 -11.98 8.51 2.70
CA LYS A 6 -12.95 7.93 1.77
C LYS A 6 -13.19 8.93 0.65
N THR A 7 -13.22 8.43 -0.58
CA THR A 7 -13.71 9.20 -1.72
C THR A 7 -15.19 9.56 -1.53
N ARG A 8 -15.69 10.53 -2.31
CA ARG A 8 -17.13 10.93 -2.32
C ARG A 8 -18.09 9.74 -2.45
N TYR A 9 -17.66 8.66 -3.11
CA TYR A 9 -18.46 7.45 -3.33
C TYR A 9 -18.25 6.36 -2.28
N GLY A 10 -17.64 6.69 -1.12
CA GLY A 10 -17.40 5.75 -0.03
C GLY A 10 -16.28 4.74 -0.30
N ARG A 11 -15.59 4.81 -1.45
CA ARG A 11 -14.39 3.98 -1.67
C ARG A 11 -13.30 4.42 -0.71
N ILE A 12 -12.76 3.47 0.05
CA ILE A 12 -11.58 3.68 0.89
C ILE A 12 -10.42 4.02 -0.03
N LEU A 13 -9.82 5.20 0.15
CA LEU A 13 -8.56 5.56 -0.50
C LEU A 13 -7.48 4.64 0.06
N ARG A 14 -6.75 4.00 -0.82
CA ARG A 14 -5.58 3.21 -0.44
C ARG A 14 -4.45 4.19 -0.11
N GLU A 15 -3.94 4.07 1.09
CA GLU A 15 -2.76 4.80 1.55
C GLU A 15 -1.58 3.83 1.58
N PHE A 16 -0.42 4.31 1.16
CA PHE A 16 0.82 3.54 1.09
C PHE A 16 1.89 4.23 1.92
N LEU A 17 2.65 3.43 2.65
CA LEU A 17 3.83 3.90 3.37
C LEU A 17 5.02 3.91 2.41
N VAL A 18 5.56 5.09 2.11
CA VAL A 18 6.65 5.26 1.15
C VAL A 18 7.93 5.60 1.89
N HIS A 19 8.95 4.76 1.70
CA HIS A 19 10.33 5.03 2.12
C HIS A 19 11.04 5.79 1.02
N TRP A 20 11.57 6.97 1.37
CA TRP A 20 12.27 7.83 0.44
C TRP A 20 13.79 7.74 0.68
N PRO A 21 14.63 7.73 -0.36
CA PRO A 21 16.08 7.61 -0.21
C PRO A 21 16.76 8.73 0.59
N TRP A 22 16.05 9.86 0.78
CA TRP A 22 16.57 11.07 1.40
C TRP A 22 15.78 11.50 2.65
N TYR A 23 14.87 10.65 3.12
CA TYR A 23 14.12 10.88 4.37
C TYR A 23 14.28 9.66 5.28
N GLU A 24 14.57 9.90 6.55
CA GLU A 24 14.69 8.86 7.57
C GLU A 24 13.31 8.25 7.89
N ASP A 25 12.29 9.12 7.95
CA ASP A 25 10.93 8.70 8.24
C ASP A 25 10.12 8.43 6.97
N PRO A 26 9.44 7.27 6.89
CA PRO A 26 8.54 6.99 5.80
C PRO A 26 7.25 7.82 5.91
N THR A 27 6.66 8.15 4.78
CA THR A 27 5.45 8.98 4.74
C THR A 27 4.26 8.22 4.16
N TRP A 28 3.08 8.44 4.75
CA TRP A 28 1.82 7.88 4.25
C TRP A 28 1.29 8.76 3.12
N ILE A 29 1.09 8.17 1.94
CA ILE A 29 0.67 8.86 0.72
C ILE A 29 -0.51 8.13 0.08
N ASP A 30 -1.49 8.89 -0.42
CA ASP A 30 -2.63 8.32 -1.15
C ASP A 30 -2.20 7.78 -2.52
N GLU A 31 -2.92 6.77 -2.99
CA GLU A 31 -2.82 6.27 -4.36
C GLU A 31 -2.84 7.38 -5.42
N ALA A 32 -3.66 8.43 -5.23
CA ALA A 32 -3.77 9.55 -6.16
C ALA A 32 -2.55 10.50 -6.17
N HIS A 33 -1.77 10.52 -5.09
CA HIS A 33 -0.58 11.37 -4.96
C HIS A 33 0.71 10.65 -5.34
N LEU A 34 0.64 9.33 -5.52
CA LEU A 34 1.79 8.53 -5.92
C LEU A 34 2.06 8.70 -7.43
N ASN A 35 3.06 9.48 -7.80
CA ASN A 35 3.36 9.74 -9.22
C ASN A 35 4.08 8.56 -9.93
N CYS A 36 4.55 7.57 -9.19
CA CYS A 36 5.36 6.45 -9.69
C CYS A 36 4.51 5.29 -10.20
N GLY A 37 3.65 5.53 -11.21
CA GLY A 37 2.67 4.54 -11.70
C GLY A 37 3.26 3.17 -12.05
N ALA A 38 4.47 3.11 -12.64
CA ALA A 38 5.11 1.84 -12.99
C ALA A 38 5.59 1.03 -11.77
N ILE A 39 6.22 1.70 -10.78
CA ILE A 39 6.67 1.07 -9.53
C ILE A 39 5.46 0.61 -8.73
N PHE A 40 4.41 1.43 -8.70
CA PHE A 40 3.14 1.12 -8.06
C PHE A 40 2.46 -0.12 -8.63
N HIS A 41 2.33 -0.19 -9.96
CA HIS A 41 1.71 -1.33 -10.62
C HIS A 41 2.51 -2.63 -10.41
N LYS A 42 3.84 -2.55 -10.39
CA LYS A 42 4.70 -3.69 -10.06
C LYS A 42 4.45 -4.15 -8.62
N PHE A 43 4.47 -3.24 -7.65
CA PHE A 43 4.20 -3.55 -6.24
C PHE A 43 2.82 -4.20 -6.03
N LEU A 44 1.76 -3.64 -6.63
CA LEU A 44 0.42 -4.22 -6.53
C LEU A 44 0.35 -5.62 -7.17
N ARG A 45 1.02 -5.82 -8.31
CA ARG A 45 1.10 -7.12 -8.97
C ARG A 45 1.84 -8.14 -8.11
N ASP A 46 2.96 -7.75 -7.53
CA ASP A 46 3.75 -8.61 -6.65
C ASP A 46 2.95 -8.97 -5.40
N ARG A 47 2.19 -8.03 -4.80
CA ARG A 47 1.29 -8.32 -3.68
C ARG A 47 0.11 -9.21 -4.07
N ALA A 48 -0.48 -9.01 -5.26
CA ALA A 48 -1.55 -9.89 -5.75
C ALA A 48 -1.04 -11.32 -6.02
N ASN A 49 0.18 -11.44 -6.53
CA ASN A 49 0.86 -12.73 -6.70
C ASN A 49 1.20 -13.36 -5.34
N GLN A 50 1.74 -12.58 -4.40
CA GLN A 50 1.96 -13.04 -3.03
C GLN A 50 0.65 -13.46 -2.37
N ASN A 51 -0.47 -12.77 -2.56
CA ASN A 51 -1.77 -13.21 -2.02
C ASN A 51 -2.27 -14.50 -2.68
N ARG A 52 -1.92 -14.76 -3.95
CA ARG A 52 -2.23 -16.04 -4.62
C ARG A 52 -1.42 -17.20 -4.06
N PHE A 53 -0.18 -16.96 -3.61
CA PHE A 53 0.66 -17.97 -2.96
C PHE A 53 0.57 -17.94 -1.42
N GLY A 54 0.03 -16.87 -0.85
CA GLY A 54 0.02 -16.51 0.57
C GLY A 54 -1.28 -16.84 1.29
N VAL A 55 -2.25 -17.47 0.62
CA VAL A 55 -3.27 -18.28 1.32
C VAL A 55 -2.62 -19.38 2.17
N MET A 56 -1.32 -19.68 1.97
CA MET A 56 -0.51 -20.57 2.78
C MET A 56 0.46 -19.88 3.78
N GLN A 57 0.35 -18.58 4.08
CA GLN A 57 1.16 -17.98 5.15
C GLN A 57 0.27 -17.27 6.17
N TYR A 58 -0.12 -18.09 7.16
CA TYR A 58 -0.58 -17.69 8.48
C TYR A 58 0.45 -16.73 9.09
N HIS A 59 -0.01 -15.61 9.62
CA HIS A 59 0.82 -14.80 10.49
C HIS A 59 0.85 -15.49 11.86
N GLU A 60 1.89 -16.26 12.12
CA GLU A 60 2.32 -16.55 13.48
C GLU A 60 3.07 -15.31 13.98
N ASP A 61 2.35 -14.44 14.68
CA ASP A 61 2.97 -13.54 15.65
C ASP A 61 2.81 -14.21 17.03
N ALA A 62 3.95 -14.56 17.62
CA ALA A 62 4.11 -15.02 19.00
C ALA A 62 4.43 -13.85 19.94
#